data_AF-A0A380DWZ2-F1
#
_entry.id   AF-A0A380DWZ2-F1
#
_cell.length_a   1.000
_cell.length_b   1.000
_cell.length_c   1.000
_cell.angle_alpha   90.00
_cell.angle_beta   90.00
_cell.angle_gamma   90.00
#
_symmetry.space_group_name_H-M   'P 1'
#
loop_
_entity.id
_entity.type
_entity.pdbx_description
1 polymer ?
#
loop_
_entity_poly.entity_id
_entity_poly.type
_entity_poly.pdbx_seq_one_letter_code
_entity_poly.pdbx_strand_id
1 'polypeptide(L)'
;MCFKSDAPSDDDIFMINRFVSAVEREIGYRLKIISGGNSSMLPQLLYNDLGKINELRIGETLFRGVDTTTNQAIAMLYQDAITLEAEILEIKPRVNTQTHESFIQAIVDIGYLDTKVDNILPMDQHINILGASSDHLMLDLNGQGHYQVGDHISFSLNYEALSHSMYMKNLHKVYIDDSKIDTLLQNFDVKSPAMVNQY
;
A
#
# COMPACT_ATOMS: atom_id res chain seq x y z
N MET A 1 2.69 6.22 -13.06
CA MET A 1 1.34 6.10 -13.64
C MET A 1 1.29 4.74 -14.33
N CYS A 2 0.83 3.71 -13.62
CA CYS A 2 0.65 2.37 -14.19
C CYS A 2 -0.69 2.34 -14.94
N PHE A 3 -0.70 2.84 -16.18
CA PHE A 3 -1.87 2.72 -17.05
C PHE A 3 -2.00 1.30 -17.64
N LYS A 4 -0.88 0.59 -17.76
CA LYS A 4 -0.83 -0.82 -18.13
C LYS A 4 -0.72 -1.68 -16.86
N SER A 5 -1.48 -2.77 -16.83
CA SER A 5 -1.52 -3.77 -15.77
C SER A 5 -0.25 -4.60 -15.68
N ASP A 6 0.52 -4.69 -16.77
CA ASP A 6 1.60 -5.66 -16.88
C ASP A 6 2.90 -5.09 -16.30
N ALA A 7 3.59 -5.93 -15.54
CA ALA A 7 4.93 -5.60 -15.06
C ALA A 7 5.90 -5.45 -16.25
N PRO A 8 6.90 -4.56 -16.16
CA PRO A 8 7.95 -4.47 -17.17
C PRO A 8 8.63 -5.84 -17.37
N SER A 9 9.05 -6.13 -18.58
CA SER A 9 9.83 -7.32 -18.93
C SER A 9 11.29 -6.96 -19.17
N ASP A 10 12.16 -7.97 -19.27
CA ASP A 10 13.56 -7.78 -19.66
C ASP A 10 13.68 -7.13 -21.06
N ASP A 11 12.73 -7.41 -21.95
CA ASP A 11 12.65 -6.77 -23.27
C ASP A 11 12.36 -5.27 -23.16
N ASP A 12 11.53 -4.85 -22.20
CA ASP A 12 11.26 -3.42 -21.95
C ASP A 12 12.54 -2.71 -21.46
N ILE A 13 13.30 -3.36 -20.56
CA ILE A 13 14.61 -2.86 -20.10
C ILE A 13 15.58 -2.75 -21.27
N PHE A 14 15.66 -3.77 -22.13
CA PHE A 14 16.53 -3.73 -23.30
C PHE A 14 16.17 -2.57 -24.24
N MET A 15 14.88 -2.39 -24.52
CA MET A 15 14.40 -1.36 -25.43
C MET A 15 14.67 0.06 -24.91
N ILE A 16 14.43 0.33 -23.62
CA ILE A 16 14.72 1.66 -23.04
C ILE A 16 16.23 1.94 -23.03
N ASN A 17 17.06 0.94 -22.73
CA ASN A 17 18.53 1.06 -22.78
C ASN A 17 19.03 1.45 -24.19
N ARG A 18 18.48 0.80 -25.22
CA ARG A 18 18.79 1.12 -26.62
C ARG A 18 18.33 2.53 -26.99
N PHE A 19 17.13 2.91 -26.56
CA PHE A 19 16.59 4.26 -26.81
C PHE A 19 17.47 5.35 -26.18
N VAL A 20 17.81 5.21 -24.90
CA VAL A 20 18.71 6.14 -24.20
C VAL A 20 20.05 6.23 -24.92
N SER A 21 20.63 5.10 -25.33
CA SER A 21 21.91 5.08 -26.04
C SER A 21 21.87 5.80 -27.40
N ALA A 22 20.73 5.73 -28.11
CA ALA A 22 20.52 6.46 -29.34
C ALA A 22 20.41 7.98 -29.09
N VAL A 23 19.68 8.38 -28.05
CA VAL A 23 19.55 9.78 -27.63
C VAL A 23 20.90 10.36 -27.24
N GLU A 24 21.68 9.68 -26.41
CA GLU A 24 23.03 10.12 -26.00
C GLU A 24 23.98 10.29 -27.20
N ARG A 25 23.85 9.44 -28.22
CA ARG A 25 24.64 9.53 -29.46
C ARG A 25 24.27 10.75 -30.28
N GLU A 26 22.98 11.06 -30.39
CA GLU A 26 22.48 12.20 -31.16
C GLU A 26 22.86 13.53 -30.51
N ILE A 27 22.72 13.63 -29.18
CA ILE A 27 23.00 14.88 -28.44
C ILE A 27 24.49 15.07 -28.14
N GLY A 28 25.32 14.03 -28.28
CA GLY A 28 26.77 14.09 -28.07
C GLY A 28 27.23 14.18 -26.61
N TYR A 29 26.35 13.91 -25.64
CA TYR A 29 26.71 13.86 -24.22
C TYR A 29 25.99 12.72 -23.48
N ARG A 30 26.59 12.26 -22.37
CA ARG A 30 26.01 11.22 -21.51
C ARG A 30 25.06 11.84 -20.49
N LEU A 31 23.89 11.26 -20.34
CA LEU A 31 22.91 11.66 -19.33
C LEU A 31 23.39 11.15 -17.97
N LYS A 32 23.52 12.07 -17.00
CA LYS A 32 23.95 11.71 -15.64
C LYS A 32 22.86 10.95 -14.87
N ILE A 33 21.60 11.35 -15.06
CA ILE A 33 20.45 10.78 -14.38
C ILE A 33 19.45 10.33 -15.45
N ILE A 34 19.03 9.08 -15.35
CA ILE A 34 18.04 8.45 -16.20
C ILE A 34 17.02 7.82 -15.28
N SER A 35 15.96 8.59 -15.01
CA SER A 35 14.84 8.15 -14.19
C SER A 35 13.90 7.25 -14.99
N GLY A 36 13.76 6.00 -14.56
CA GLY A 36 12.98 4.98 -15.26
C GLY A 36 12.40 3.96 -14.29
N GLY A 37 11.20 3.47 -14.60
CA GLY A 37 10.50 2.50 -13.78
C GLY A 37 9.63 3.10 -12.66
N ASN A 38 8.98 2.21 -11.93
CA ASN A 38 8.16 2.51 -10.76
C ASN A 38 8.28 1.37 -9.72
N SER A 39 7.46 1.39 -8.66
CA SER A 39 7.41 0.33 -7.63
C SER A 39 7.41 -1.11 -8.18
N SER A 40 6.77 -1.37 -9.32
CA SER A 40 6.70 -2.70 -9.94
C SER A 40 8.01 -3.24 -10.49
N MET A 41 9.01 -2.36 -10.65
CA MET A 41 10.35 -2.71 -11.12
C MET A 41 11.31 -2.98 -9.96
N LEU A 42 10.87 -2.78 -8.70
CA LEU A 42 11.69 -3.04 -7.54
C LEU A 42 12.17 -4.51 -7.46
N PRO A 43 11.34 -5.54 -7.74
CA PRO A 43 11.84 -6.91 -7.82
C PRO A 43 12.92 -7.09 -8.89
N GLN A 44 12.75 -6.47 -10.07
CA GLN A 44 13.77 -6.54 -11.13
C GLN A 44 15.08 -5.86 -10.71
N LEU A 45 15.01 -4.74 -9.98
CA LEU A 45 16.20 -4.08 -9.45
C LEU A 45 16.99 -4.99 -8.48
N LEU A 46 16.30 -5.87 -7.74
CA LEU A 46 16.95 -6.78 -6.79
C LEU A 46 17.67 -7.95 -7.47
N TYR A 47 17.28 -8.32 -8.68
CA TYR A 47 17.80 -9.51 -9.38
C TYR A 47 18.54 -9.23 -10.69
N ASN A 48 18.29 -8.07 -11.33
CA ASN A 48 18.78 -7.70 -12.65
C ASN A 48 19.48 -6.34 -12.62
N ASP A 49 20.40 -6.14 -13.58
CA ASP A 49 20.93 -4.82 -13.91
C ASP A 49 19.94 -4.09 -14.84
N LEU A 50 19.47 -2.92 -14.42
CA LEU A 50 18.57 -2.07 -15.21
C LEU A 50 19.32 -1.29 -16.31
N GLY A 51 20.65 -1.41 -16.34
CA GLY A 51 21.56 -0.81 -17.30
C GLY A 51 21.65 0.70 -17.12
N LYS A 52 21.10 1.43 -18.09
CA LYS A 52 21.13 2.89 -18.16
C LYS A 52 20.20 3.54 -17.14
N ILE A 53 19.16 2.86 -16.68
CA ILE A 53 18.26 3.39 -15.65
C ILE A 53 19.01 3.38 -14.31
N ASN A 54 19.22 4.56 -13.74
CA ASN A 54 19.96 4.71 -12.49
C ASN A 54 19.18 5.48 -11.40
N GLU A 55 17.92 5.81 -11.66
CA GLU A 55 17.01 6.37 -10.68
C GLU A 55 15.62 5.73 -10.85
N LEU A 56 15.14 5.08 -9.78
CA LEU A 56 13.83 4.43 -9.76
C LEU A 56 12.86 5.26 -8.91
N ARG A 57 11.66 5.52 -9.44
CA ARG A 57 10.62 6.29 -8.74
C ARG A 57 9.69 5.38 -7.96
N ILE A 58 10.00 5.16 -6.69
CA ILE A 58 9.18 4.36 -5.78
C ILE A 58 8.10 5.23 -5.12
N GLY A 59 6.88 4.69 -5.04
CA GLY A 59 5.75 5.36 -4.40
C GLY A 59 4.94 4.37 -3.57
N GLU A 60 4.04 3.62 -4.20
CA GLU A 60 3.12 2.69 -3.52
C GLU A 60 3.80 1.72 -2.56
N THR A 61 4.90 1.07 -2.97
CA THR A 61 5.64 0.14 -2.11
C THR A 61 6.18 0.78 -0.84
N LEU A 62 6.53 2.08 -0.88
CA LEU A 62 7.00 2.79 0.32
C LEU A 62 5.92 2.85 1.40
N PHE A 63 4.66 3.00 1.00
CA PHE A 63 3.53 3.14 1.92
C PHE A 63 2.91 1.80 2.33
N ARG A 64 2.85 0.85 1.41
CA ARG A 64 2.20 -0.45 1.63
C ARG A 64 3.17 -1.57 2.03
N GLY A 65 4.47 -1.37 1.81
CA GLY A 65 5.49 -2.38 2.06
C GLY A 65 5.37 -3.63 1.20
N VAL A 66 4.63 -3.59 0.08
CA VAL A 66 4.40 -4.74 -0.80
C VAL A 66 5.00 -4.54 -2.18
N ASP A 67 5.29 -5.65 -2.84
CA ASP A 67 5.53 -5.70 -4.28
C ASP A 67 4.21 -5.45 -5.01
N THR A 68 4.17 -4.40 -5.84
CA THR A 68 2.94 -4.00 -6.55
C THR A 68 2.54 -4.95 -7.68
N THR A 69 3.39 -5.92 -8.04
CA THR A 69 3.09 -6.94 -9.07
C THR A 69 2.45 -8.19 -8.47
N THR A 70 2.94 -8.63 -7.31
CA THR A 70 2.50 -9.88 -6.65
C THR A 70 1.61 -9.63 -5.44
N ASN A 71 1.54 -8.38 -4.97
CA ASN A 71 0.91 -7.95 -3.72
C ASN A 71 1.46 -8.67 -2.48
N GLN A 72 2.66 -9.27 -2.59
CA GLN A 72 3.35 -9.94 -1.49
C GLN A 72 4.15 -8.92 -0.68
N ALA A 73 4.26 -9.17 0.63
CA ALA A 73 5.09 -8.37 1.51
C ALA A 73 6.56 -8.44 1.07
N ILE A 74 7.23 -7.29 1.09
CA ILE A 74 8.68 -7.22 0.88
C ILE A 74 9.35 -7.33 2.24
N ALA A 75 10.39 -8.16 2.32
CA ALA A 75 11.14 -8.35 3.55
C ALA A 75 11.61 -7.01 4.14
N MET A 76 11.50 -6.86 5.45
CA MET A 76 11.88 -5.67 6.23
C MET A 76 11.00 -4.42 6.02
N LEU A 77 9.94 -4.48 5.20
CA LEU A 77 8.95 -3.41 5.10
C LEU A 77 7.71 -3.74 5.92
N TYR A 78 7.11 -2.72 6.54
CA TYR A 78 5.86 -2.82 7.29
C TYR A 78 4.65 -2.76 6.36
N GLN A 79 3.61 -3.55 6.66
CA GLN A 79 2.33 -3.56 5.92
C GLN A 79 1.25 -2.73 6.64
N ASP A 80 1.56 -2.24 7.84
CA ASP A 80 0.73 -1.48 8.75
C ASP A 80 1.31 -0.07 9.03
N ALA A 81 2.22 0.40 8.16
CA ALA A 81 2.77 1.76 8.25
C ALA A 81 1.68 2.84 8.10
N ILE A 82 0.59 2.52 7.40
CA ILE A 82 -0.62 3.35 7.32
C ILE A 82 -1.82 2.44 7.50
N THR A 83 -2.61 2.74 8.52
CA THR A 83 -3.90 2.09 8.81
C THR A 83 -5.03 3.11 8.71
N LEU A 84 -6.23 2.60 8.51
CA LEU A 84 -7.47 3.37 8.59
C LEU A 84 -8.23 2.89 9.81
N GLU A 85 -8.66 3.80 10.66
CA GLU A 85 -9.43 3.45 11.85
C GLU A 85 -10.82 4.05 11.74
N ALA A 86 -11.82 3.28 12.18
CA ALA A 86 -13.21 3.70 12.25
C ALA A 86 -13.81 3.32 13.60
N GLU A 87 -14.54 4.25 14.21
CA GLU A 87 -15.21 4.09 15.49
C GLU A 87 -16.51 3.29 15.32
N ILE A 88 -16.76 2.35 16.22
CA ILE A 88 -18.03 1.60 16.29
C ILE A 88 -19.11 2.51 16.86
N LEU A 89 -20.08 2.87 16.02
CA LEU A 89 -21.23 3.69 16.39
C LEU A 89 -22.39 2.87 16.95
N GLU A 90 -22.55 1.63 16.48
CA GLU A 90 -23.66 0.77 16.87
C GLU A 90 -23.27 -0.71 16.79
N ILE A 91 -23.76 -1.52 17.74
CA ILE A 91 -23.69 -2.99 17.71
C ILE A 91 -25.10 -3.56 17.90
N LYS A 92 -25.55 -4.43 16.99
CA LYS A 92 -26.84 -5.12 17.10
C LYS A 92 -26.78 -6.58 16.63
N PRO A 93 -27.47 -7.51 17.31
CA PRO A 93 -27.66 -8.86 16.79
C PRO A 93 -28.54 -8.82 15.54
N ARG A 94 -28.16 -9.59 14.53
CA ARG A 94 -28.86 -9.75 13.25
C ARG A 94 -28.98 -11.24 12.92
N VAL A 95 -29.85 -11.55 11.97
CA VAL A 95 -30.02 -12.90 11.44
C VAL A 95 -29.78 -12.84 9.94
N ASN A 96 -28.89 -13.68 9.44
CA ASN A 96 -28.66 -13.83 8.01
C ASN A 96 -29.92 -14.44 7.37
N THR A 97 -30.48 -13.77 6.37
CA THR A 97 -31.75 -14.19 5.74
C THR A 97 -31.62 -15.45 4.90
N GLN A 98 -30.40 -15.80 4.46
CA GLN A 98 -30.11 -16.97 3.63
C GLN A 98 -29.69 -18.18 4.47
N THR A 99 -28.80 -17.99 5.45
CA THR A 99 -28.30 -19.10 6.30
C THR A 99 -29.13 -19.31 7.56
N HIS A 100 -29.96 -18.34 7.94
CA HIS A 100 -30.69 -18.29 9.22
C HIS A 100 -29.79 -18.26 10.48
N GLU A 101 -28.49 -18.04 10.30
CA GLU A 101 -27.54 -17.93 11.41
C GLU A 101 -27.59 -16.52 12.00
N SER A 102 -27.48 -16.45 13.33
CA SER A 102 -27.37 -15.16 14.04
C SER A 102 -25.93 -14.68 14.02
N PHE A 103 -25.75 -13.38 13.81
CA PHE A 103 -24.45 -12.73 13.82
C PHE A 103 -24.53 -11.39 14.53
N ILE A 104 -23.37 -10.84 14.91
CA ILE A 104 -23.28 -9.55 15.59
C ILE A 104 -22.82 -8.51 14.58
N GLN A 105 -23.73 -7.64 14.19
CA GLN A 105 -23.45 -6.54 13.28
C GLN A 105 -22.88 -5.36 14.05
N ALA A 106 -21.78 -4.79 13.56
CA ALA A 106 -21.31 -3.46 13.93
C ALA A 106 -21.53 -2.48 12.77
N ILE A 107 -21.78 -1.22 13.10
CA ILE A 107 -21.77 -0.09 12.16
C ILE A 107 -20.64 0.83 12.60
N VAL A 108 -19.72 1.14 11.68
CA VAL A 108 -18.61 2.06 11.94
C VAL A 108 -18.70 3.32 11.09
N ASP A 109 -18.05 4.39 11.55
CA ASP A 109 -18.13 5.78 11.04
C ASP A 109 -17.34 6.07 9.75
N ILE A 110 -17.31 5.11 8.83
CA ILE A 110 -16.66 5.28 7.53
C ILE A 110 -17.51 4.70 6.41
N GLY A 111 -17.60 5.34 5.25
CA GLY A 111 -18.35 4.83 4.10
C GLY A 111 -17.73 5.15 2.74
N TYR A 112 -18.54 5.04 1.69
CA TYR A 112 -18.12 5.30 0.30
C TYR A 112 -17.64 6.72 0.03
N LEU A 113 -18.08 7.70 0.83
CA LEU A 113 -17.62 9.09 0.71
C LEU A 113 -16.24 9.32 1.32
N ASP A 114 -15.77 8.41 2.17
CA ASP A 114 -14.51 8.57 2.90
C ASP A 114 -13.38 7.77 2.25
N THR A 115 -13.67 6.53 1.82
CA THR A 115 -12.67 5.63 1.24
C THR A 115 -13.25 4.72 0.17
N LYS A 116 -12.37 4.02 -0.55
CA LYS A 116 -12.75 2.92 -1.42
C LYS A 116 -12.99 1.68 -0.56
N VAL A 117 -14.23 1.46 -0.14
CA VAL A 117 -14.62 0.38 0.78
C VAL A 117 -14.22 -1.02 0.29
N ASP A 118 -14.31 -1.29 -1.01
CA ASP A 118 -13.95 -2.62 -1.57
C ASP A 118 -12.44 -2.95 -1.45
N ASN A 119 -11.66 -1.96 -1.02
CA ASN A 119 -10.21 -1.93 -1.10
C ASN A 119 -9.56 -1.74 0.30
N ILE A 120 -10.36 -1.87 1.36
CA ILE A 120 -9.89 -1.97 2.75
C ILE A 120 -10.16 -3.37 3.28
N LEU A 121 -9.33 -3.83 4.22
CA LEU A 121 -9.47 -5.13 4.86
C LEU A 121 -9.30 -4.99 6.37
N PRO A 122 -10.24 -5.50 7.20
CA PRO A 122 -10.07 -5.51 8.64
C PRO A 122 -8.75 -6.20 9.02
N MET A 123 -8.01 -5.61 9.96
CA MET A 123 -6.77 -6.22 10.45
C MET A 123 -7.05 -7.43 11.36
N ASP A 124 -8.20 -7.43 12.04
CA ASP A 124 -8.73 -8.61 12.72
C ASP A 124 -9.36 -9.55 11.69
N GLN A 125 -8.72 -10.71 11.48
CA GLN A 125 -9.15 -11.72 10.50
C GLN A 125 -10.50 -12.37 10.83
N HIS A 126 -11.02 -12.15 12.04
CA HIS A 126 -12.35 -12.57 12.44
C HIS A 126 -13.43 -11.55 12.11
N ILE A 127 -13.12 -10.40 11.52
CA ILE A 127 -14.13 -9.41 11.14
C ILE A 127 -14.36 -9.47 9.63
N ASN A 128 -15.62 -9.51 9.22
CA ASN A 128 -15.99 -9.47 7.80
C ASN A 128 -16.71 -8.17 7.46
N ILE A 129 -16.40 -7.59 6.31
CA ILE A 129 -17.19 -6.47 5.75
C ILE A 129 -18.45 -7.04 5.09
N LEU A 130 -19.61 -6.54 5.51
CA LEU A 130 -20.92 -6.93 4.97
C LEU A 130 -21.37 -6.03 3.83
N GLY A 131 -20.98 -4.75 3.87
CA GLY A 131 -21.37 -3.72 2.92
C GLY A 131 -21.20 -2.32 3.51
N ALA A 132 -21.55 -1.30 2.74
CA ALA A 132 -21.45 0.09 3.18
C ALA A 132 -22.58 0.97 2.61
N SER A 133 -22.78 2.13 3.23
CA SER A 133 -23.53 3.28 2.71
C SER A 133 -22.57 4.42 2.34
N SER A 134 -23.10 5.62 2.12
CA SER A 134 -22.30 6.84 1.93
C SER A 134 -21.28 7.09 3.03
N ASP A 135 -21.65 6.84 4.28
CA ASP A 135 -21.00 7.35 5.49
C ASP A 135 -20.84 6.27 6.58
N HIS A 136 -21.26 5.04 6.30
CA HIS A 136 -21.19 3.94 7.26
C HIS A 136 -20.77 2.63 6.61
N LEU A 137 -20.06 1.81 7.38
CA LEU A 137 -19.59 0.49 6.99
C LEU A 137 -20.19 -0.51 7.95
N MET A 138 -20.83 -1.55 7.41
CA MET A 138 -21.42 -2.63 8.18
C MET A 138 -20.44 -3.80 8.25
N LEU A 139 -20.20 -4.27 9.45
CA LEU A 139 -19.28 -5.35 9.75
C LEU A 139 -20.01 -6.49 10.44
N ASP A 140 -19.57 -7.72 10.20
CA ASP A 140 -19.86 -8.87 11.04
C ASP A 140 -18.67 -9.09 11.97
N LEU A 141 -18.92 -8.98 13.27
CA LEU A 141 -17.92 -9.23 14.30
C LEU A 141 -17.70 -10.73 14.55
N ASN A 142 -18.41 -11.64 13.86
CA ASN A 142 -18.33 -13.10 14.00
C ASN A 142 -18.34 -13.58 15.47
N GLY A 143 -19.17 -12.97 16.31
CA GLY A 143 -19.30 -13.34 17.71
C GLY A 143 -18.17 -12.88 18.63
N GLN A 144 -17.29 -11.98 18.18
CA GLN A 144 -16.29 -11.31 19.03
C GLN A 144 -16.99 -10.41 20.06
N GLY A 145 -17.20 -10.94 21.26
CA GLY A 145 -17.94 -10.27 22.33
C GLY A 145 -17.15 -9.20 23.11
N HIS A 146 -15.94 -8.86 22.68
CA HIS A 146 -15.09 -7.89 23.38
C HIS A 146 -15.27 -6.45 22.87
N TYR A 147 -15.82 -6.27 21.65
CA TYR A 147 -16.08 -4.95 21.08
C TYR A 147 -17.30 -4.27 21.70
N GLN A 148 -17.19 -2.95 21.91
CA GLN A 148 -18.23 -2.07 22.43
C GLN A 148 -18.37 -0.83 21.53
N VAL A 149 -19.49 -0.13 21.67
CA VAL A 149 -19.67 1.18 21.03
C VAL A 149 -18.60 2.15 21.55
N GLY A 150 -17.93 2.86 20.65
CA GLY A 150 -16.78 3.72 20.92
C GLY A 150 -15.42 3.05 20.73
N ASP A 151 -15.36 1.71 20.61
CA ASP A 151 -14.13 1.03 20.22
C ASP A 151 -13.81 1.32 18.75
N HIS A 152 -12.55 1.15 18.35
CA HIS A 152 -12.09 1.40 16.99
C HIS A 152 -11.71 0.08 16.30
N ILE A 153 -12.01 -0.02 15.00
CA ILE A 153 -11.59 -1.11 14.15
C ILE A 153 -10.58 -0.58 13.15
N SER A 154 -9.40 -1.20 13.12
CA SER A 154 -8.33 -0.85 12.18
C SER A 154 -8.41 -1.69 10.90
N PHE A 155 -8.16 -1.04 9.77
CA PHE A 155 -8.16 -1.62 8.44
C PHE A 155 -6.81 -1.39 7.76
N SER A 156 -6.33 -2.41 7.08
CA SER A 156 -5.28 -2.27 6.07
C SER A 156 -5.88 -1.71 4.78
N LEU A 157 -5.07 -0.96 4.02
CA LEU A 157 -5.52 -0.32 2.78
C LEU A 157 -4.72 -0.83 1.58
N ASN A 158 -5.42 -1.08 0.47
CA ASN A 158 -4.74 -1.10 -0.82
C ASN A 158 -4.52 0.33 -1.36
N TYR A 159 -3.84 0.45 -2.51
CA TYR A 159 -3.45 1.76 -3.03
C TYR A 159 -4.62 2.70 -3.33
N GLU A 160 -5.74 2.21 -3.86
CA GLU A 160 -6.88 3.09 -4.17
C GLU A 160 -7.53 3.60 -2.89
N ALA A 161 -7.74 2.73 -1.90
CA ALA A 161 -8.27 3.13 -0.60
C ALA A 161 -7.33 4.10 0.10
N LEU A 162 -6.01 3.83 0.09
CA LEU A 162 -5.00 4.71 0.65
C LEU A 162 -5.01 6.10 -0.01
N SER A 163 -4.92 6.14 -1.34
CA SER A 163 -4.91 7.38 -2.11
C SER A 163 -6.18 8.20 -1.87
N HIS A 164 -7.35 7.55 -1.88
CA HIS A 164 -8.63 8.20 -1.62
C HIS A 164 -8.71 8.74 -0.19
N SER A 165 -8.34 7.93 0.80
CA SER A 165 -8.38 8.33 2.21
C SER A 165 -7.45 9.52 2.51
N MET A 166 -6.26 9.52 1.91
CA MET A 166 -5.30 10.62 2.05
C MET A 166 -5.77 11.90 1.36
N TYR A 167 -6.53 11.80 0.27
CA TYR A 167 -7.12 12.94 -0.42
C TYR A 167 -8.35 13.52 0.32
N MET A 168 -9.11 12.67 1.01
CA MET A 168 -10.33 13.10 1.69
C MET A 168 -10.04 14.04 2.86
N LYS A 169 -10.54 15.28 2.78
CA LYS A 169 -10.22 16.34 3.74
C LYS A 169 -10.80 16.10 5.14
N ASN A 170 -11.94 15.41 5.22
CA ASN A 170 -12.67 15.21 6.47
C ASN A 170 -12.13 14.04 7.30
N LEU A 171 -11.31 13.17 6.72
CA LEU A 171 -10.60 12.15 7.48
C LEU A 171 -9.47 12.80 8.29
N HIS A 172 -9.43 12.54 9.59
CA HIS A 172 -8.36 13.00 10.45
C HIS A 172 -7.09 12.15 10.20
N LYS A 173 -5.91 12.78 10.18
CA LYS A 173 -4.63 12.09 10.00
C LYS A 173 -3.83 12.20 11.29
N VAL A 174 -3.52 11.06 11.87
CA VAL A 174 -2.68 10.94 13.06
C VAL A 174 -1.32 10.42 12.62
N TYR A 175 -0.25 11.10 13.04
CA TYR A 175 1.12 10.66 12.82
C TYR A 175 1.66 10.15 14.15
N ILE A 176 2.18 8.93 14.15
CA ILE A 176 2.68 8.26 15.35
C ILE A 176 4.20 8.21 15.27
N ASP A 177 4.86 8.84 16.23
CA ASP A 177 6.31 8.73 16.41
C ASP A 177 6.61 7.52 17.30
N ASP A 178 7.43 6.58 16.80
CA ASP A 178 7.87 5.41 17.55
C ASP A 178 9.37 5.49 17.87
N SER A 179 9.68 5.70 19.15
CA SER A 179 11.07 5.80 19.64
C SER A 179 11.96 4.59 19.30
N LYS A 180 11.39 3.40 19.13
CA LYS A 180 12.15 2.19 18.72
C LYS A 180 12.46 2.24 17.23
N ILE A 181 11.52 2.70 16.41
CA ILE A 181 11.76 2.96 14.98
C ILE A 181 12.84 4.05 14.84
N ASP A 182 12.74 5.13 15.60
CA ASP A 182 13.76 6.20 15.58
C ASP A 182 15.14 5.69 15.97
N THR A 183 15.21 4.85 17.01
CA THR A 183 16.45 4.21 17.43
C THR A 183 17.00 3.30 16.34
N LEU A 184 16.13 2.53 15.66
CA LEU A 184 16.53 1.69 14.53
C LEU A 184 17.10 2.52 13.40
N LEU A 185 16.46 3.64 13.04
CA LEU A 185 16.92 4.57 12.00
C LEU A 185 18.26 5.21 12.35
N GLN A 186 18.49 5.62 13.60
CA GLN A 186 19.76 6.19 14.04
C GLN A 186 20.93 5.20 13.97
N ASN A 187 20.64 3.92 14.18
CA ASN A 187 21.62 2.83 14.09
C ASN A 187 21.64 2.17 12.71
N PHE A 188 20.82 2.66 11.76
CA PHE A 188 20.80 2.19 10.40
C PHE A 188 22.00 2.77 9.66
N ASP A 189 23.15 2.10 9.78
CA ASP A 189 24.39 2.47 9.09
C ASP A 189 24.24 2.18 7.58
N VAL A 190 23.62 3.10 6.85
CA VAL A 190 23.69 3.12 5.39
C VAL A 190 25.09 3.58 5.00
N LYS A 191 26.09 2.71 5.17
CA LYS A 191 27.14 2.69 4.15
C LYS A 191 26.37 2.42 2.86
N SER A 192 26.26 3.44 1.99
CA SER A 192 25.71 3.26 0.65
C SER A 192 26.20 1.91 0.16
N PRO A 193 25.33 0.99 -0.32
CA PRO A 193 25.81 -0.24 -0.91
C PRO A 193 26.89 0.22 -1.89
N ALA A 194 28.13 -0.22 -1.65
CA ALA A 194 29.29 0.27 -2.36
C ALA A 194 28.87 0.33 -3.81
N MET A 195 28.87 1.54 -4.40
CA MET A 195 28.51 1.74 -5.81
C MET A 195 29.07 0.53 -6.52
N VAL A 196 28.21 -0.26 -7.15
CA VAL A 196 28.64 -1.39 -7.98
C VAL A 196 29.41 -0.73 -9.12
N ASN A 197 30.67 -0.41 -8.83
CA ASN A 197 31.69 0.00 -9.77
C ASN A 197 32.00 -1.28 -10.51
N GLN A 198 31.11 -1.66 -11.42
CA GLN A 198 31.44 -2.59 -12.47
C GLN A 198 31.77 -1.74 -13.70
N TYR A 199 33.08 -1.70 -13.92
CA TYR A 199 33.85 -1.40 -15.12
C TYR A 199 33.08 -1.01 -16.39
#